data_AF-A0A949AVK8-F1
#
_entry.id   AF-A0A949AVK8-F1
#
_cell.length_a   1.000
_cell.length_b   1.000
_cell.length_c   1.000
_cell.angle_alpha   90.00
_cell.angle_beta   90.00
_cell.angle_gamma   90.00
#
_symmetry.space_group_name_H-M   'P 1'
#
loop_
_entity.id
_entity.type
_entity.pdbx_description
1 polymer ?
#
loop_
_entity_poly.entity_id
_entity_poly.type
_entity_poly.pdbx_seq_one_letter_code
_entity_poly.pdbx_strand_id
1 'polypeptide(L)'
;MGFTNPGPRHFSVWLGGAGINLDATGVRLSTVYTNTSGKVVNREDDFMVLGADGVRTGVEVRTWTDARFYYPGRLDLSTQMAAGRSWVSEGKAWVLKAGGGEEKTTYRAEYSAATSATKEDQLRRCLLVTMKLRVGNVVDTPVTKTWCPGLGIVAVTDAGGEWLATNAAVTAEVAPEVGFDWTTAERLQFSPHSINDLSVKNAIQISVTSAPAILDDGTVVAVQRIWRDSVGLSTATEPMTASWRVRPGGLVTASGTLGGITLIANSKLQLIAYDATGRWLWQAPLPDQSVVAPVRLGNSAVVATLDGSLSAFDLATGTPRWSHRLSDSIRVELSASADRVVAVDQQGQLACFDANGVQQWSVEAGDSKSLIIVPGANPTVAVLAAGGSKFVTYSLTDGQQISHFRNAGRIESLIGLDGLVVARTVTAVVGVDPSSGAALWTRQTARTNAGIGGGSRLILATDDRLILLDERGQPLKEWLLESVKLGNQSLFLSTSAGRLLVWAPRKVYLGVTK
;
A
#
# COMPACT_ATOMS: atom_id res chain seq x y z
N MET A 1 19.49 -1.18 -15.83
CA MET A 1 18.94 -1.34 -14.46
C MET A 1 19.12 -0.02 -13.73
N GLY A 2 18.12 0.46 -12.99
CA GLY A 2 18.10 1.84 -12.47
C GLY A 2 18.01 1.91 -10.94
N PHE A 3 18.62 2.94 -10.36
CA PHE A 3 18.42 3.33 -8.96
C PHE A 3 17.05 3.96 -8.78
N THR A 4 16.22 3.46 -7.84
CA THR A 4 15.01 4.16 -7.40
C THR A 4 15.27 4.83 -6.06
N ASN A 5 15.28 6.16 -6.06
CA ASN A 5 15.39 7.02 -4.88
C ASN A 5 14.15 6.81 -3.98
N PRO A 6 14.28 6.27 -2.75
CA PRO A 6 13.13 5.83 -1.95
C PRO A 6 12.40 6.94 -1.17
N GLY A 7 12.67 8.24 -1.41
CA GLY A 7 11.93 9.33 -0.78
C GLY A 7 12.25 9.56 0.72
N PRO A 8 11.73 10.64 1.35
CA PRO A 8 12.43 11.29 2.46
C PRO A 8 12.06 10.84 3.88
N ARG A 9 13.13 10.56 4.65
CA ARG A 9 13.47 10.83 6.07
C ARG A 9 12.51 10.45 7.21
N HIS A 10 13.18 9.95 8.26
CA HIS A 10 12.78 9.42 9.57
C HIS A 10 12.53 7.89 9.60
N PHE A 11 13.41 7.17 10.32
CA PHE A 11 13.30 5.74 10.57
C PHE A 11 13.64 5.40 12.03
N SER A 12 12.73 4.69 12.70
CA SER A 12 12.99 3.90 13.92
C SER A 12 12.81 2.40 13.61
N VAL A 13 13.90 1.61 13.64
CA VAL A 13 13.86 0.12 13.57
C VAL A 13 13.98 -0.43 14.99
N TRP A 14 13.47 -1.65 15.16
CA TRP A 14 13.70 -2.68 16.19
C TRP A 14 15.18 -3.03 16.47
N LEU A 15 16.08 -2.05 16.50
CA LEU A 15 17.52 -2.20 16.75
C LEU A 15 17.93 -1.44 18.00
N GLY A 16 17.36 -1.84 19.15
CA GLY A 16 17.85 -1.37 20.45
C GLY A 16 19.30 -1.79 20.74
N GLY A 17 19.88 -2.69 19.94
CA GLY A 17 21.21 -3.27 20.17
C GLY A 17 22.41 -2.50 19.60
N ALA A 18 22.21 -1.51 18.72
CA ALA A 18 23.33 -0.90 17.99
C ALA A 18 23.66 0.55 18.40
N GLY A 19 22.98 1.11 19.41
CA GLY A 19 23.22 2.51 19.82
C GLY A 19 22.97 3.53 18.70
N ILE A 20 22.12 3.18 17.72
CA ILE A 20 21.75 4.06 16.61
C ILE A 20 20.99 5.25 17.19
N ASN A 21 21.50 6.47 16.96
CA ASN A 21 20.83 7.68 17.40
C ASN A 21 19.56 7.89 16.56
N LEU A 22 18.40 7.66 17.19
CA LEU A 22 17.08 7.80 16.57
C LEU A 22 16.64 9.26 16.37
N ASP A 23 17.31 10.21 17.04
CA ASP A 23 17.07 11.65 16.88
C ASP A 23 17.81 12.24 15.68
N ALA A 24 18.68 11.45 15.04
CA ALA A 24 19.45 11.89 13.90
C ALA A 24 18.65 11.79 12.59
N THR A 25 19.04 12.60 11.60
CA THR A 25 18.46 12.50 10.26
C THR A 25 18.98 11.25 9.56
N GLY A 26 18.11 10.26 9.36
CA GLY A 26 18.42 9.01 8.67
C GLY A 26 17.99 8.98 7.19
N VAL A 27 18.73 8.22 6.38
CA VAL A 27 18.42 7.87 4.99
C VAL A 27 18.44 6.35 4.87
N ARG A 28 17.45 5.77 4.17
CA ARG A 28 17.49 4.37 3.73
C ARG A 28 17.73 4.38 2.24
N LEU A 29 18.76 3.68 1.77
CA LEU A 29 18.98 3.43 0.34
C LEU A 29 18.59 1.99 0.07
N SER A 30 17.56 1.79 -0.76
CA SER A 30 17.09 0.46 -1.16
C SER A 30 17.54 0.18 -2.60
N THR A 31 18.31 -0.89 -2.79
CA THR A 31 18.79 -1.36 -4.09
C THR A 31 18.06 -2.64 -4.47
N VAL A 32 17.56 -2.72 -5.70
CA VAL A 32 16.85 -3.90 -6.24
C VAL A 32 17.63 -4.43 -7.43
N TYR A 33 18.07 -5.69 -7.32
CA TYR A 33 18.78 -6.38 -8.39
C TYR A 33 17.81 -7.24 -9.18
N THR A 34 17.85 -7.13 -10.51
CA THR A 34 17.03 -7.93 -11.43
C THR A 34 17.91 -8.73 -12.38
N ASN A 35 17.46 -9.91 -12.80
CA ASN A 35 18.09 -10.62 -13.91
C ASN A 35 17.78 -9.93 -15.26
N THR A 36 18.27 -10.50 -16.37
CA THR A 36 18.04 -9.99 -17.73
C THR A 36 16.57 -9.99 -18.16
N SER A 37 15.71 -10.79 -17.52
CA SER A 37 14.27 -10.81 -17.77
C SER A 37 13.49 -9.83 -16.89
N GLY A 38 14.17 -8.97 -16.12
CA GLY A 38 13.53 -8.02 -15.20
C GLY A 38 12.99 -8.62 -13.90
N LYS A 39 13.21 -9.92 -13.65
CA LYS A 39 12.79 -10.57 -12.40
C LYS A 39 13.72 -10.16 -11.26
N VAL A 40 13.16 -9.71 -10.14
CA VAL A 40 13.91 -9.39 -8.92
C VAL A 40 14.61 -10.65 -8.39
N VAL A 41 15.93 -10.57 -8.22
CA VAL A 41 16.78 -11.65 -7.70
C VAL A 41 17.39 -11.34 -6.34
N ASN A 42 17.55 -10.05 -5.99
CA ASN A 42 18.07 -9.64 -4.69
C ASN A 42 17.61 -8.22 -4.31
N ARG A 43 17.61 -7.91 -3.01
CA ARG A 43 17.46 -6.55 -2.48
C ARG A 43 18.46 -6.26 -1.35
N GLU A 44 18.90 -5.02 -1.31
CA GLU A 44 19.82 -4.51 -0.29
C GLU A 44 19.29 -3.20 0.28
N ASP A 45 19.42 -3.02 1.59
CA ASP A 45 19.03 -1.83 2.32
C ASP A 45 20.20 -1.31 3.15
N ASP A 46 20.69 -0.12 2.79
CA ASP A 46 21.68 0.62 3.57
C ASP A 46 20.99 1.67 4.43
N PHE A 47 21.24 1.65 5.74
CA PHE A 47 20.74 2.64 6.68
C PHE A 47 21.86 3.60 7.06
N MET A 48 21.69 4.84 6.62
CA MET A 48 22.67 5.91 6.77
C MET A 48 22.15 6.97 7.74
N VAL A 49 23.06 7.60 8.46
CA VAL A 49 22.80 8.73 9.35
C VAL A 49 23.64 9.92 8.92
N LEU A 50 23.04 11.10 8.90
CA LEU A 50 23.74 12.36 8.68
C LEU A 50 24.25 12.90 10.00
N GLY A 51 25.57 13.03 10.13
CA GLY A 51 26.28 13.58 11.29
C GLY A 51 27.10 14.81 10.94
N ALA A 52 27.73 15.41 11.95
CA ALA A 52 28.56 16.61 11.81
C ALA A 52 29.80 16.39 10.93
N ASP A 53 30.29 15.15 10.85
CA ASP A 53 31.46 14.75 10.07
C ASP A 53 31.12 14.11 8.73
N GLY A 54 29.83 13.93 8.43
CA GLY A 54 29.32 13.54 7.12
C GLY A 54 28.26 12.43 7.18
N VAL A 55 28.24 11.54 6.19
CA VAL A 55 27.24 10.46 6.08
C VAL A 55 27.84 9.15 6.56
N ARG A 56 27.18 8.51 7.52
CA ARG A 56 27.63 7.26 8.14
C ARG A 56 26.64 6.12 7.89
N THR A 57 27.09 5.01 7.34
CA THR A 57 26.30 3.78 7.19
C THR A 57 26.39 2.95 8.46
N GLY A 58 25.28 2.85 9.18
CA GLY A 58 25.20 2.11 10.45
C GLY A 58 24.80 0.65 10.26
N VAL A 59 23.97 0.37 9.26
CA VAL A 59 23.43 -0.97 9.00
C VAL A 59 23.36 -1.23 7.50
N GLU A 60 23.77 -2.42 7.08
CA GLU A 60 23.52 -2.97 5.74
C GLU A 60 22.73 -4.26 5.89
N VAL A 61 21.60 -4.37 5.19
CA VAL A 61 20.76 -5.57 5.20
C VAL A 61 20.63 -6.08 3.78
N ARG A 62 21.03 -7.32 3.54
CA ARG A 62 20.77 -8.01 2.27
C ARG A 62 19.65 -9.01 2.50
N THR A 63 18.60 -8.93 1.70
CA THR A 63 17.46 -9.84 1.88
C THR A 63 17.91 -11.30 1.76
N TRP A 64 17.48 -12.11 2.73
CA TRP A 64 17.59 -13.57 2.79
C TRP A 64 18.93 -14.18 3.26
N THR A 65 19.94 -13.37 3.53
CA THR A 65 21.23 -13.88 4.02
C THR A 65 21.70 -13.14 5.27
N ASP A 66 22.32 -11.97 5.16
CA ASP A 66 23.07 -11.41 6.27
C ASP A 66 22.76 -9.93 6.52
N ALA A 67 22.91 -9.50 7.79
CA ALA A 67 22.89 -8.10 8.17
C ALA A 67 24.20 -7.73 8.84
N ARG A 68 24.73 -6.54 8.52
CA ARG A 68 25.96 -6.01 9.09
C ARG A 68 25.66 -4.72 9.82
N PHE A 69 26.16 -4.61 11.05
CA PHE A 69 26.04 -3.42 11.90
C PHE A 69 27.43 -2.85 12.14
N TYR A 70 27.56 -1.53 12.12
CA TYR A 70 28.84 -0.83 12.28
C TYR A 70 28.78 0.15 13.46
N TYR A 71 29.78 0.12 14.34
CA TYR A 71 29.93 1.07 15.45
C TYR A 71 31.37 1.57 15.63
N PRO A 72 31.62 2.90 15.54
CA PRO A 72 30.68 3.89 15.01
C PRO A 72 30.29 3.53 13.57
N GLY A 73 29.15 4.03 13.08
CA GLY A 73 28.71 3.78 11.70
C GLY A 73 29.79 4.19 10.69
N ARG A 74 29.95 3.42 9.61
CA ARG A 74 31.03 3.60 8.63
C ARG A 74 30.92 4.94 7.89
N LEU A 75 31.94 5.79 7.94
CA LEU A 75 31.94 7.13 7.31
C LEU A 75 32.08 7.04 5.78
N ASP A 76 30.95 6.82 5.10
CA ASP A 76 30.87 6.67 3.64
C ASP A 76 31.08 7.99 2.90
N LEU A 77 30.77 9.12 3.54
CA LEU A 77 31.06 10.45 3.04
C LEU A 77 31.59 11.33 4.16
N SER A 78 32.78 11.88 3.97
CA SER A 78 33.35 12.89 4.88
C SER A 78 32.94 14.30 4.46
N THR A 79 32.75 15.21 5.41
CA THR A 79 32.60 16.65 5.11
C THR A 79 33.85 17.26 4.48
N GLN A 80 35.00 16.57 4.57
CA GLN A 80 36.26 16.99 3.95
C GLN A 80 36.48 16.39 2.54
N MET A 81 35.44 15.78 1.96
CA MET A 81 35.53 15.12 0.66
C MET A 81 35.96 16.08 -0.46
N ALA A 82 37.04 15.74 -1.15
CA ALA A 82 37.55 16.45 -2.32
C ALA A 82 38.37 15.50 -3.20
N ALA A 83 38.53 15.80 -4.48
CA ALA A 83 39.37 15.00 -5.38
C ALA A 83 40.81 14.90 -4.84
N GLY A 84 41.38 13.68 -4.90
CA GLY A 84 42.70 13.37 -4.37
C GLY A 84 42.75 13.12 -2.85
N ARG A 85 41.63 13.24 -2.14
CA ARG A 85 41.56 12.91 -0.71
C ARG A 85 41.25 11.44 -0.49
N SER A 86 41.85 10.88 0.56
CA SER A 86 41.56 9.55 1.05
C SER A 86 41.30 9.61 2.56
N TRP A 87 40.45 8.71 3.06
CA TRP A 87 40.17 8.58 4.48
C TRP A 87 39.92 7.13 4.85
N VAL A 88 40.00 6.83 6.14
CA VAL A 88 39.73 5.50 6.69
C VAL A 88 38.61 5.64 7.71
N SER A 89 37.64 4.72 7.65
CA SER A 89 36.66 4.51 8.70
C SER A 89 36.87 3.13 9.29
N GLU A 90 37.00 3.05 10.60
CA GLU A 90 37.22 1.79 11.30
C GLU A 90 36.43 1.74 12.59
N GLY A 91 36.15 0.52 13.05
CA GLY A 91 35.37 0.31 14.25
C GLY A 91 35.02 -1.15 14.47
N LYS A 92 34.00 -1.36 15.31
CA LYS A 92 33.42 -2.67 15.56
C LYS A 92 32.32 -2.96 14.56
N ALA A 93 32.15 -4.24 14.24
CA ALA A 93 31.07 -4.71 13.40
C ALA A 93 30.40 -5.95 14.01
N TRP A 94 29.12 -6.11 13.70
CA TRP A 94 28.37 -7.33 14.01
C TRP A 94 27.80 -7.88 12.72
N VAL A 95 28.04 -9.15 12.44
CA VAL A 95 27.49 -9.85 11.28
C VAL A 95 26.46 -10.85 11.77
N LEU A 96 25.20 -10.60 11.46
CA LEU A 96 24.10 -11.54 11.67
C LEU A 96 23.95 -12.39 10.41
N LYS A 97 23.96 -13.71 10.57
CA LYS A 97 23.83 -14.66 9.45
C LYS A 97 22.41 -15.21 9.33
N ALA A 98 22.00 -15.60 8.13
CA ALA A 98 20.63 -16.06 7.83
C ALA A 98 20.21 -17.29 8.64
N GLY A 99 21.17 -18.17 8.94
CA GLY A 99 20.94 -19.37 9.75
C GLY A 99 20.84 -19.11 11.26
N GLY A 100 20.93 -17.84 11.68
CA GLY A 100 21.18 -17.46 13.06
C GLY A 100 22.67 -17.47 13.38
N GLY A 101 23.02 -16.80 14.49
CA GLY A 101 24.40 -16.55 14.88
C GLY A 101 24.81 -15.11 14.63
N GLU A 102 25.57 -14.59 15.58
CA GLU A 102 26.11 -13.24 15.59
C GLU A 102 27.63 -13.34 15.69
N GLU A 103 28.32 -12.76 14.72
CA GLU A 103 29.77 -12.66 14.73
C GLU A 103 30.16 -11.22 15.10
N LYS A 104 30.77 -11.06 16.27
CA LYS A 104 31.36 -9.78 16.70
C LYS A 104 32.76 -9.68 16.13
N THR A 105 33.03 -8.61 15.39
CA THR A 105 34.29 -8.42 14.69
C THR A 105 34.62 -6.93 14.56
N THR A 106 35.60 -6.59 13.73
CA THR A 106 35.96 -5.22 13.37
C THR A 106 35.69 -4.96 11.90
N TYR A 107 35.58 -3.69 11.53
CA TYR A 107 35.60 -3.29 10.14
C TYR A 107 36.69 -2.26 9.91
N ARG A 108 37.20 -2.24 8.67
CA ARG A 108 38.06 -1.17 8.18
C ARG A 108 37.68 -0.89 6.72
N ALA A 109 37.29 0.34 6.46
CA ALA A 109 36.89 0.83 5.16
C ALA A 109 37.85 1.93 4.73
N GLU A 110 38.56 1.69 3.63
CA GLU A 110 39.46 2.67 3.02
C GLU A 110 38.72 3.34 1.85
N TYR A 111 38.72 4.66 1.85
CA TYR A 111 38.09 5.47 0.81
C TYR A 111 39.11 6.31 0.08
N SER A 112 38.87 6.51 -1.20
CA SER A 112 39.57 7.50 -2.02
C SER A 112 38.57 8.23 -2.91
N ALA A 113 38.69 9.54 -2.98
CA ALA A 113 37.90 10.40 -3.86
C ALA A 113 38.74 10.86 -5.06
N ALA A 114 38.18 10.74 -6.26
CA ALA A 114 38.80 11.20 -7.50
C ALA A 114 37.82 12.06 -8.31
N THR A 115 38.37 12.85 -9.22
CA THR A 115 37.58 13.60 -10.21
C THR A 115 36.92 12.62 -11.19
N SER A 116 35.68 12.89 -11.62
CA SER A 116 35.07 12.11 -12.70
C SER A 116 35.82 12.23 -14.02
N ALA A 117 35.84 11.13 -14.77
CA ALA A 117 36.39 11.06 -16.11
C ALA A 117 35.46 11.73 -17.14
N THR A 118 34.16 11.84 -16.85
CA THR A 118 33.19 12.44 -17.77
C THR A 118 33.15 13.97 -17.59
N LYS A 119 33.11 14.71 -18.71
CA LYS A 119 33.02 16.18 -18.65
C LYS A 119 31.73 16.66 -17.98
N GLU A 120 30.63 15.92 -18.15
CA GLU A 120 29.34 16.26 -17.55
C GLU A 120 29.38 16.20 -16.02
N ASP A 121 29.96 15.14 -15.46
CA ASP A 121 30.15 15.01 -14.02
C ASP A 121 31.15 16.04 -13.48
N GLN A 122 32.21 16.34 -14.23
CA GLN A 122 33.16 17.39 -13.85
C GLN A 122 32.47 18.76 -13.75
N LEU A 123 31.60 19.11 -14.71
CA LEU A 123 30.81 20.34 -14.68
C LEU A 123 29.87 20.38 -13.47
N ARG A 124 29.31 19.24 -13.08
CA ARG A 124 28.48 19.08 -11.88
C ARG A 124 29.30 18.95 -10.58
N ARG A 125 30.64 18.95 -10.66
CA ARG A 125 31.56 18.76 -9.53
C ARG A 125 31.34 17.43 -8.80
N CYS A 126 31.02 16.38 -9.54
CA CYS A 126 30.86 15.06 -8.96
C CYS A 126 32.21 14.43 -8.64
N LEU A 127 32.22 13.58 -7.62
CA LEU A 127 33.40 12.84 -7.16
C LEU A 127 33.15 11.33 -7.24
N LEU A 128 34.12 10.59 -7.76
CA LEU A 128 34.14 9.13 -7.66
C LEU A 128 34.71 8.78 -6.30
N VAL A 129 33.90 8.15 -5.47
CA VAL A 129 34.32 7.66 -4.15
C VAL A 129 34.42 6.15 -4.22
N THR A 130 35.65 5.65 -4.22
CA THR A 130 35.92 4.20 -4.18
C THR A 130 36.12 3.76 -2.75
N MET A 131 35.40 2.72 -2.35
CA MET A 131 35.48 2.08 -1.04
C MET A 131 36.10 0.69 -1.18
N LYS A 132 37.08 0.39 -0.31
CA LYS A 132 37.57 -0.97 -0.05
C LYS A 132 37.20 -1.34 1.38
N LEU A 133 36.29 -2.29 1.53
CA LEU A 133 35.77 -2.70 2.83
C LEU A 133 36.34 -4.06 3.25
N ARG A 134 36.82 -4.11 4.49
CA ARG A 134 37.12 -5.35 5.21
C ARG A 134 36.24 -5.45 6.44
N VAL A 135 35.61 -6.60 6.66
CA VAL A 135 34.85 -6.94 7.87
C VAL A 135 35.41 -8.24 8.43
N GLY A 136 36.11 -8.16 9.56
CA GLY A 136 36.93 -9.27 10.08
C GLY A 136 37.95 -9.73 9.05
N ASN A 137 37.87 -10.99 8.65
CA ASN A 137 38.73 -11.59 7.63
C ASN A 137 38.15 -11.51 6.21
N VAL A 138 36.92 -11.01 6.05
CA VAL A 138 36.26 -10.90 4.75
C VAL A 138 36.63 -9.58 4.11
N VAL A 139 37.14 -9.63 2.87
CA VAL A 139 37.41 -8.45 2.05
C VAL A 139 36.36 -8.41 0.94
N ASP A 140 35.54 -7.37 0.95
CA ASP A 140 34.51 -7.17 -0.06
C ASP A 140 35.13 -6.63 -1.36
N THR A 141 34.44 -6.86 -2.47
CA THR A 141 34.80 -6.24 -3.75
C THR A 141 34.72 -4.72 -3.63
N PRO A 142 35.68 -3.96 -4.17
CA PRO A 142 35.63 -2.51 -4.14
C PRO A 142 34.35 -1.99 -4.82
N VAL A 143 33.72 -0.99 -4.18
CA VAL A 143 32.54 -0.31 -4.72
C VAL A 143 32.92 1.14 -4.98
N THR A 144 32.65 1.63 -6.19
CA THR A 144 32.83 3.05 -6.54
C THR A 144 31.47 3.69 -6.71
N LYS A 145 31.21 4.79 -6.00
CA LYS A 145 29.98 5.57 -6.12
C LYS A 145 30.32 6.95 -6.67
N THR A 146 29.63 7.41 -7.71
CA THR A 146 29.74 8.78 -8.22
C THR A 146 28.77 9.67 -7.47
N TRP A 147 29.30 10.59 -6.68
CA TRP A 147 28.54 11.52 -5.85
C TRP A 147 28.52 12.91 -6.46
N CYS A 148 27.32 13.40 -6.77
CA CYS A 148 27.10 14.73 -7.31
C CYS A 148 26.42 15.64 -6.28
N PRO A 149 26.93 16.85 -6.04
CA PRO A 149 26.23 17.86 -5.24
C PRO A 149 24.78 18.07 -5.70
N GLY A 150 23.84 18.05 -4.75
CA GLY A 150 22.40 18.25 -5.00
C GLY A 150 21.67 17.04 -5.61
N LEU A 151 22.37 16.07 -6.21
CA LEU A 151 21.78 14.88 -6.84
C LEU A 151 22.04 13.59 -6.05
N GLY A 152 23.08 13.55 -5.21
CA GLY A 152 23.46 12.34 -4.47
C GLY A 152 24.24 11.35 -5.32
N ILE A 153 24.00 10.06 -5.15
CA ILE A 153 24.65 9.00 -5.92
C ILE A 153 24.03 8.95 -7.32
N VAL A 154 24.83 9.21 -8.35
CA VAL A 154 24.37 9.16 -9.75
C VAL A 154 24.91 7.97 -10.52
N ALA A 155 25.92 7.29 -9.99
CA ALA A 155 26.42 6.04 -10.55
C ALA A 155 27.03 5.16 -9.47
N VAL A 156 27.01 3.85 -9.68
CA VAL A 156 27.69 2.86 -8.83
C VAL A 156 28.40 1.85 -9.72
N THR A 157 29.62 1.49 -9.37
CA THR A 157 30.37 0.40 -9.99
C THR A 157 30.74 -0.59 -8.90
N ASP A 158 30.32 -1.84 -9.04
CA ASP A 158 30.59 -2.92 -8.09
C ASP A 158 30.88 -4.24 -8.82
N ALA A 159 30.89 -5.36 -8.08
CA ALA A 159 31.09 -6.69 -8.66
C ALA A 159 30.04 -7.08 -9.72
N GLY A 160 28.85 -6.46 -9.68
CA GLY A 160 27.75 -6.68 -10.60
C GLY A 160 27.80 -5.81 -11.86
N GLY A 161 28.71 -4.84 -11.94
CA GLY A 161 28.90 -3.96 -13.09
C GLY A 161 28.69 -2.48 -12.77
N GLU A 162 28.41 -1.69 -13.80
CA GLU A 162 28.15 -0.25 -13.70
C GLU A 162 26.65 0.04 -13.77
N TRP A 163 26.21 0.90 -12.86
CA TRP A 163 24.83 1.31 -12.64
C TRP A 163 24.76 2.82 -12.75
N LEU A 164 23.81 3.34 -13.51
CA LEU A 164 23.59 4.77 -13.67
C LEU A 164 22.21 5.14 -13.09
N ALA A 165 22.17 6.22 -12.31
CA ALA A 165 20.90 6.82 -11.90
C ALA A 165 20.22 7.40 -13.14
N THR A 166 18.92 7.13 -13.27
CA THR A 166 18.11 7.66 -14.36
C THR A 166 17.04 8.58 -13.79
N ASN A 167 16.86 9.72 -14.45
CA ASN A 167 15.73 10.62 -14.19
C ASN A 167 14.51 10.28 -15.06
N ALA A 168 14.61 9.27 -15.94
CA ALA A 168 13.50 8.83 -16.75
C ALA A 168 12.43 8.24 -15.82
N ALA A 169 11.31 8.96 -15.67
CA ALA A 169 10.16 8.46 -14.96
C ALA A 169 9.73 7.15 -15.61
N VAL A 170 9.63 6.09 -14.80
CA VAL A 170 9.07 4.84 -15.26
C VAL A 170 7.59 5.10 -15.50
N THR A 171 7.16 5.03 -16.76
CA THR A 171 5.73 5.01 -17.04
C THR A 171 5.20 3.65 -16.61
N ALA A 172 4.24 3.66 -15.67
CA ALA A 172 3.64 2.42 -15.22
C ALA A 172 2.79 1.81 -16.33
N GLU A 173 2.90 0.49 -16.52
CA GLU A 173 1.92 -0.23 -17.30
C GLU A 173 0.66 -0.36 -16.45
N VAL A 174 -0.39 0.36 -16.84
CA VAL A 174 -1.67 0.33 -16.14
C VAL A 174 -2.44 -0.88 -16.63
N ALA A 175 -2.45 -1.96 -15.85
CA ALA A 175 -3.25 -3.12 -16.18
C ALA A 175 -4.75 -2.76 -16.18
N PRO A 176 -5.57 -3.38 -17.06
CA PRO A 176 -7.02 -3.26 -16.95
C PRO A 176 -7.47 -3.79 -15.60
N GLU A 177 -8.50 -3.17 -15.01
CA GLU A 177 -9.04 -3.65 -13.75
C GLU A 177 -9.85 -4.92 -14.01
N VAL A 178 -9.35 -6.06 -13.51
CA VAL A 178 -10.04 -7.35 -13.60
C VAL A 178 -10.73 -7.61 -12.26
N GLY A 179 -12.04 -7.33 -12.26
CA GLY A 179 -12.90 -7.62 -11.10
C GLY A 179 -12.95 -9.11 -10.78
N PHE A 180 -13.42 -9.43 -9.57
CA PHE A 180 -13.70 -10.81 -9.20
C PHE A 180 -14.97 -11.31 -9.88
N ASP A 181 -14.89 -12.44 -10.58
CA ASP A 181 -16.05 -13.10 -11.19
C ASP A 181 -16.85 -13.84 -10.12
N TRP A 182 -17.89 -13.17 -9.64
CA TRP A 182 -18.78 -13.67 -8.59
C TRP A 182 -19.53 -14.94 -8.96
N THR A 183 -19.72 -15.25 -10.25
CA THR A 183 -20.34 -16.52 -10.68
C THR A 183 -19.50 -17.73 -10.30
N THR A 184 -18.22 -17.52 -10.01
CA THR A 184 -17.26 -18.56 -9.66
C THR A 184 -17.01 -18.70 -8.15
N ALA A 185 -17.68 -17.88 -7.32
CA ALA A 185 -17.42 -17.80 -5.88
C ALA A 185 -17.55 -19.15 -5.15
N GLU A 186 -18.44 -20.03 -5.59
CA GLU A 186 -18.62 -21.38 -5.02
C GLU A 186 -17.37 -22.25 -5.18
N ARG A 187 -16.51 -21.95 -6.16
CA ARG A 187 -15.26 -22.66 -6.46
C ARG A 187 -14.07 -22.14 -5.66
N LEU A 188 -14.25 -21.14 -4.78
CA LEU A 188 -13.20 -20.66 -3.91
C LEU A 188 -12.66 -21.79 -3.00
N GLN A 189 -11.33 -21.91 -2.99
CA GLN A 189 -10.59 -22.72 -2.05
C GLN A 189 -9.66 -21.81 -1.23
N PHE A 190 -9.85 -21.82 0.09
CA PHE A 190 -9.09 -20.97 1.01
C PHE A 190 -7.85 -21.70 1.54
N SER A 191 -6.72 -21.00 1.51
CA SER A 191 -5.46 -21.43 2.14
C SER A 191 -5.14 -20.47 3.29
N PRO A 192 -5.00 -20.95 4.54
CA PRO A 192 -4.64 -20.11 5.67
C PRO A 192 -3.13 -19.83 5.71
N HIS A 193 -2.78 -18.64 6.16
CA HIS A 193 -1.41 -18.20 6.35
C HIS A 193 -1.24 -17.47 7.69
N SER A 194 -0.16 -17.75 8.41
CA SER A 194 0.10 -17.15 9.71
C SER A 194 0.67 -15.75 9.57
N ILE A 195 0.11 -14.82 10.35
CA ILE A 195 0.62 -13.46 10.50
C ILE A 195 0.44 -13.02 11.95
N ASN A 196 1.28 -12.14 12.48
CA ASN A 196 1.15 -11.66 13.87
C ASN A 196 1.12 -12.77 14.95
N ASP A 197 1.53 -14.00 14.61
CA ASP A 197 1.54 -15.12 15.54
C ASP A 197 2.95 -15.32 16.10
N LEU A 198 3.13 -14.91 17.36
CA LEU A 198 4.41 -15.00 18.06
C LEU A 198 4.84 -16.46 18.34
N SER A 199 3.93 -17.43 18.22
CA SER A 199 4.27 -18.85 18.36
C SER A 199 4.88 -19.44 17.08
N VAL A 200 4.70 -18.77 15.94
CA VAL A 200 5.23 -19.20 14.65
C VAL A 200 6.56 -18.52 14.39
N LYS A 201 7.63 -19.33 14.29
CA LYS A 201 8.98 -18.83 13.99
C LYS A 201 8.96 -18.06 12.67
N ASN A 202 9.58 -16.88 12.67
CA ASN A 202 9.68 -15.96 11.52
C ASN A 202 8.35 -15.37 11.02
N ALA A 203 7.23 -15.51 11.76
CA ALA A 203 5.98 -14.87 11.37
C ALA A 203 6.12 -13.34 11.38
N ILE A 204 5.72 -12.73 10.26
CA ILE A 204 5.80 -11.28 10.10
C ILE A 204 4.73 -10.58 10.95
N GLN A 205 5.11 -9.46 11.55
CA GLN A 205 4.21 -8.61 12.33
C GLN A 205 3.74 -7.44 11.47
N ILE A 206 2.43 -7.36 11.22
CA ILE A 206 1.78 -6.35 10.40
C ILE A 206 0.54 -5.82 11.10
N SER A 207 0.54 -4.51 11.30
CA SER A 207 -0.62 -3.73 11.72
C SER A 207 -1.06 -2.90 10.53
N VAL A 208 -2.30 -3.00 10.07
CA VAL A 208 -2.72 -2.33 8.83
C VAL A 208 -3.43 -1.00 9.10
N THR A 209 -3.21 0.01 8.24
CA THR A 209 -3.92 1.30 8.29
C THR A 209 -5.26 1.24 7.55
N SER A 210 -5.30 0.49 6.45
CA SER A 210 -6.49 0.31 5.60
C SER A 210 -6.63 -1.16 5.20
N ALA A 211 -7.73 -1.50 4.54
CA ALA A 211 -7.93 -2.83 3.98
C ALA A 211 -6.72 -3.22 3.08
N PRO A 212 -6.10 -4.39 3.31
CA PRO A 212 -5.05 -4.90 2.43
C PRO A 212 -5.60 -5.23 1.05
N ALA A 213 -4.76 -5.08 0.03
CA ALA A 213 -5.10 -5.41 -1.35
C ALA A 213 -4.43 -6.71 -1.81
N ILE A 214 -4.84 -7.20 -2.98
CA ILE A 214 -4.27 -8.39 -3.62
C ILE A 214 -3.87 -8.01 -5.05
N LEU A 215 -2.63 -8.31 -5.42
CA LEU A 215 -2.14 -8.17 -6.79
C LEU A 215 -2.49 -9.41 -7.60
N ASP A 216 -2.43 -9.30 -8.93
CA ASP A 216 -2.82 -10.37 -9.86
C ASP A 216 -1.95 -11.64 -9.74
N ASP A 217 -0.75 -11.51 -9.18
CA ASP A 217 0.15 -12.63 -8.88
C ASP A 217 -0.16 -13.31 -7.52
N GLY A 218 -1.10 -12.76 -6.74
CA GLY A 218 -1.46 -13.24 -5.40
C GLY A 218 -0.64 -12.60 -4.27
N THR A 219 0.23 -11.65 -4.55
CA THR A 219 0.93 -10.86 -3.53
C THR A 219 -0.08 -10.01 -2.76
N VAL A 220 -0.05 -10.11 -1.42
CA VAL A 220 -0.91 -9.28 -0.55
C VAL A 220 -0.18 -7.99 -0.22
N VAL A 221 -0.79 -6.85 -0.51
CA VAL A 221 -0.25 -5.52 -0.20
C VAL A 221 -0.86 -5.03 1.10
N ALA A 222 -0.03 -4.87 2.12
CA ALA A 222 -0.44 -4.40 3.43
C ALA A 222 0.34 -3.13 3.80
N VAL A 223 -0.37 -2.07 4.17
CA VAL A 223 0.25 -0.80 4.56
C VAL A 223 0.25 -0.65 6.06
N GLN A 224 1.45 -0.54 6.62
CA GLN A 224 1.68 -0.66 8.05
C GLN A 224 1.35 0.62 8.82
N ARG A 225 0.54 0.49 9.87
CA ARG A 225 0.17 1.60 10.77
C ARG A 225 1.31 2.03 11.69
N ILE A 226 1.96 1.07 12.35
CA ILE A 226 3.04 1.35 13.32
C ILE A 226 4.34 1.69 12.61
N TRP A 227 4.75 0.82 11.69
CA TRP A 227 6.04 0.92 11.00
C TRP A 227 6.04 1.84 9.79
N ARG A 228 4.85 2.29 9.34
CA ARG A 228 4.65 3.28 8.24
C ARG A 228 5.23 2.85 6.90
N ASP A 229 5.49 1.55 6.73
CA ASP A 229 5.97 0.95 5.49
C ASP A 229 4.80 0.32 4.74
N SER A 230 4.87 0.28 3.42
CA SER A 230 4.04 -0.63 2.64
C SER A 230 4.82 -1.91 2.36
N VAL A 231 4.16 -3.05 2.50
CA VAL A 231 4.77 -4.38 2.38
C VAL A 231 3.95 -5.21 1.41
N GLY A 232 4.63 -5.76 0.40
CA GLY A 232 4.10 -6.84 -0.43
C GLY A 232 4.48 -8.16 0.19
N LEU A 233 3.50 -9.03 0.42
CA LEU A 233 3.66 -10.30 1.11
C LEU A 233 3.44 -11.45 0.14
N SER A 234 4.44 -12.32 0.06
CA SER A 234 4.34 -13.58 -0.66
C SER A 234 3.40 -14.52 0.09
N THR A 235 2.47 -15.10 -0.66
CA THR A 235 1.58 -16.18 -0.22
C THR A 235 2.11 -17.55 -0.63
N ALA A 236 3.29 -17.62 -1.26
CA ALA A 236 3.91 -18.87 -1.69
C ALA A 236 4.62 -19.65 -0.56
N THR A 237 4.79 -19.05 0.61
CA THR A 237 5.47 -19.64 1.77
C THR A 237 4.60 -19.56 3.03
N GLU A 238 4.86 -20.44 4.00
CA GLU A 238 4.26 -20.39 5.33
C GLU A 238 5.36 -20.38 6.41
N PRO A 239 5.43 -19.34 7.29
CA PRO A 239 4.60 -18.13 7.30
C PRO A 239 4.82 -17.25 6.06
N MET A 240 3.92 -16.28 5.84
CA MET A 240 4.10 -15.28 4.77
C MET A 240 5.39 -14.50 4.97
N THR A 241 6.07 -14.23 3.86
CA THR A 241 7.32 -13.47 3.86
C THR A 241 7.18 -12.20 3.04
N ALA A 242 7.94 -11.16 3.37
CA ALA A 242 7.91 -9.92 2.61
C ALA A 242 8.56 -10.14 1.23
N SER A 243 7.75 -10.12 0.17
CA SER A 243 8.22 -10.02 -1.21
C SER A 243 8.88 -8.69 -1.48
N TRP A 244 8.41 -7.60 -0.86
CA TRP A 244 8.99 -6.26 -0.94
C TRP A 244 8.55 -5.35 0.22
N ARG A 245 9.32 -4.29 0.49
CA ARG A 245 9.02 -3.31 1.54
C ARG A 245 9.49 -1.92 1.16
N VAL A 246 8.55 -0.98 1.09
CA VAL A 246 8.80 0.42 0.73
C VAL A 246 8.39 1.36 1.86
N ARG A 247 8.97 2.57 1.88
CA ARG A 247 8.64 3.61 2.83
C ARG A 247 8.14 4.86 2.09
N PRO A 248 6.83 5.14 2.12
CA PRO A 248 6.26 6.34 1.50
C PRO A 248 6.68 7.65 2.19
N GLY A 249 7.26 7.58 3.39
CA GLY A 249 7.58 8.75 4.20
C GLY A 249 6.33 9.37 4.84
N GLY A 250 6.51 10.05 5.98
CA GLY A 250 5.37 10.55 6.77
C GLY A 250 4.57 9.42 7.43
N LEU A 251 3.42 9.77 8.01
CA LEU A 251 2.41 8.78 8.39
C LEU A 251 1.60 8.41 7.14
N VAL A 252 1.36 7.13 6.90
CA VAL A 252 0.39 6.74 5.87
C VAL A 252 -1.02 7.03 6.39
N THR A 253 -1.79 7.79 5.61
CA THR A 253 -3.15 8.21 5.97
C THR A 253 -4.21 7.46 5.18
N ALA A 254 -3.90 7.04 3.94
CA ALA A 254 -4.77 6.19 3.13
C ALA A 254 -3.95 5.42 2.10
N SER A 255 -4.49 4.30 1.62
CA SER A 255 -3.91 3.57 0.49
C SER A 255 -4.96 2.80 -0.31
N GLY A 256 -4.66 2.53 -1.57
CA GLY A 256 -5.47 1.71 -2.47
C GLY A 256 -4.62 1.13 -3.58
N THR A 257 -4.97 -0.05 -4.08
CA THR A 257 -4.28 -0.71 -5.19
C THR A 257 -5.20 -0.77 -6.40
N LEU A 258 -4.80 -0.09 -7.49
CA LEU A 258 -5.60 0.10 -8.70
C LEU A 258 -4.81 -0.44 -9.89
N GLY A 259 -5.26 -1.55 -10.50
CA GLY A 259 -4.61 -2.13 -11.69
C GLY A 259 -3.13 -2.46 -11.50
N GLY A 260 -2.79 -3.08 -10.36
CA GLY A 260 -1.39 -3.42 -10.01
C GLY A 260 -0.54 -2.26 -9.48
N ILE A 261 -1.08 -1.05 -9.42
CA ILE A 261 -0.40 0.13 -8.88
C ILE A 261 -0.92 0.42 -7.48
N THR A 262 -0.03 0.41 -6.49
CA THR A 262 -0.37 0.78 -5.11
C THR A 262 -0.13 2.27 -4.91
N LEU A 263 -1.21 2.99 -4.60
CA LEU A 263 -1.22 4.40 -4.29
C LEU A 263 -1.30 4.61 -2.78
N ILE A 264 -0.48 5.51 -2.27
CA ILE A 264 -0.39 5.81 -0.84
C ILE A 264 -0.41 7.31 -0.63
N ALA A 265 -1.39 7.78 0.15
CA ALA A 265 -1.42 9.13 0.67
C ALA A 265 -0.72 9.19 2.04
N ASN A 266 0.01 10.28 2.29
CA ASN A 266 0.74 10.45 3.54
C ASN A 266 0.50 11.82 4.20
N SER A 267 0.92 11.94 5.45
CA SER A 267 0.84 13.17 6.25
C SER A 267 1.79 14.29 5.79
N LYS A 268 2.56 14.07 4.71
CA LYS A 268 3.36 15.12 4.04
C LYS A 268 2.62 15.71 2.83
N LEU A 269 1.32 15.41 2.70
CA LEU A 269 0.47 15.88 1.61
C LEU A 269 0.97 15.37 0.25
N GLN A 270 1.37 14.10 0.20
CA GLN A 270 1.83 13.46 -1.03
C GLN A 270 0.98 12.24 -1.35
N LEU A 271 0.69 12.05 -2.63
CA LEU A 271 0.22 10.80 -3.22
C LEU A 271 1.41 10.13 -3.91
N ILE A 272 1.73 8.90 -3.53
CA ILE A 272 2.90 8.17 -4.04
C ILE A 272 2.46 6.86 -4.65
N ALA A 273 2.99 6.54 -5.83
CA ALA A 273 2.68 5.33 -6.57
C ALA A 273 3.84 4.33 -6.57
N TYR A 274 3.50 3.06 -6.38
CA TYR A 274 4.41 1.92 -6.49
C TYR A 274 3.82 0.87 -7.42
N ASP A 275 4.66 0.21 -8.23
CA ASP A 275 4.21 -0.94 -9.02
C ASP A 275 4.04 -2.21 -8.15
N ALA A 276 3.58 -3.30 -8.79
CA ALA A 276 3.37 -4.60 -8.15
C ALA A 276 4.61 -5.18 -7.45
N THR A 277 5.81 -4.72 -7.82
CA THR A 277 7.10 -5.15 -7.23
C THR A 277 7.57 -4.23 -6.11
N GLY A 278 6.81 -3.18 -5.79
CA GLY A 278 7.22 -2.14 -4.84
C GLY A 278 8.23 -1.15 -5.43
N ARG A 279 8.36 -1.05 -6.76
CA ARG A 279 9.21 -0.01 -7.36
C ARG A 279 8.45 1.32 -7.36
N TRP A 280 9.09 2.39 -6.89
CA TRP A 280 8.52 3.73 -6.96
C TRP A 280 8.32 4.16 -8.42
N LEU A 281 7.15 4.73 -8.72
CA LEU A 281 6.75 5.16 -10.06
C LEU A 281 6.73 6.69 -10.16
N TRP A 282 5.91 7.33 -9.34
CA TRP A 282 5.71 8.77 -9.34
C TRP A 282 5.21 9.25 -7.98
N GLN A 283 5.23 10.57 -7.78
CA GLN A 283 4.59 11.22 -6.64
C GLN A 283 3.92 12.52 -7.10
N ALA A 284 2.81 12.88 -6.47
CA ALA A 284 2.09 14.13 -6.72
C ALA A 284 1.75 14.82 -5.39
N PRO A 285 1.76 16.17 -5.34
CA PRO A 285 1.29 16.90 -4.18
C PRO A 285 -0.23 16.81 -4.05
N LEU A 286 -0.71 16.76 -2.82
CA LEU A 286 -2.12 16.89 -2.45
C LEU A 286 -2.34 18.24 -1.76
N PRO A 287 -3.52 18.86 -1.93
CA PRO A 287 -3.82 20.14 -1.29
C PRO A 287 -4.02 20.00 0.23
N ASP A 288 -4.47 18.84 0.71
CA ASP A 288 -4.58 18.48 2.12
C ASP A 288 -4.47 16.95 2.31
N GLN A 289 -4.60 16.46 3.54
CA GLN A 289 -4.51 15.03 3.86
C GLN A 289 -5.68 14.26 3.22
N SER A 290 -5.38 13.12 2.61
CA SER A 290 -6.37 12.13 2.20
C SER A 290 -6.46 11.04 3.26
N VAL A 291 -7.66 10.83 3.81
CA VAL A 291 -7.94 9.80 4.84
C VAL A 291 -8.81 8.66 4.32
N VAL A 292 -9.22 8.72 3.06
CA VAL A 292 -9.98 7.69 2.35
C VAL A 292 -9.15 7.12 1.21
N ALA A 293 -9.41 5.87 0.84
CA ALA A 293 -8.68 5.20 -0.23
C ALA A 293 -8.95 5.89 -1.59
N PRO A 294 -7.93 5.99 -2.47
CA PRO A 294 -8.14 6.43 -3.85
C PRO A 294 -8.94 5.39 -4.63
N VAL A 295 -9.75 5.85 -5.59
CA VAL A 295 -10.55 4.99 -6.47
C VAL A 295 -10.13 5.13 -7.93
N ARG A 296 -10.38 4.10 -8.73
CA ARG A 296 -10.10 4.12 -10.17
C ARG A 296 -11.28 4.69 -10.94
N LEU A 297 -11.00 5.58 -11.88
CA LEU A 297 -11.95 6.10 -12.86
C LEU A 297 -11.29 6.06 -14.24
N GLY A 298 -11.57 5.01 -15.03
CA GLY A 298 -10.86 4.74 -16.27
C GLY A 298 -9.34 4.62 -16.07
N ASN A 299 -8.58 5.54 -16.64
CA ASN A 299 -7.11 5.63 -16.52
C ASN A 299 -6.65 6.63 -15.45
N SER A 300 -7.54 7.03 -14.56
CA SER A 300 -7.26 7.98 -13.49
C SER A 300 -7.42 7.38 -12.12
N ALA A 301 -6.58 7.85 -11.19
CA ALA A 301 -6.80 7.71 -9.77
C ALA A 301 -7.48 8.97 -9.24
N VAL A 302 -8.62 8.82 -8.59
CA VAL A 302 -9.32 9.93 -7.94
C VAL A 302 -9.05 9.87 -6.44
N VAL A 303 -8.65 11.01 -5.89
CA VAL A 303 -8.28 11.18 -4.47
C VAL A 303 -9.12 12.29 -3.87
N ALA A 304 -9.60 12.09 -2.65
CA ALA A 304 -10.34 13.08 -1.89
C ALA A 304 -9.57 13.49 -0.63
N THR A 305 -9.63 14.77 -0.29
CA THR A 305 -8.87 15.35 0.82
C THR A 305 -9.76 16.08 1.83
N LEU A 306 -9.19 16.33 3.02
CA LEU A 306 -9.88 16.94 4.15
C LEU A 306 -10.21 18.44 3.95
N ASP A 307 -9.71 19.09 2.91
CA ASP A 307 -10.09 20.46 2.52
C ASP A 307 -11.29 20.51 1.56
N GLY A 308 -11.86 19.34 1.25
CA GLY A 308 -12.96 19.15 0.31
C GLY A 308 -12.52 18.94 -1.15
N SER A 309 -11.21 18.88 -1.42
CA SER A 309 -10.75 18.69 -2.79
C SER A 309 -10.95 17.23 -3.27
N LEU A 310 -11.44 17.08 -4.50
CA LEU A 310 -11.55 15.84 -5.25
C LEU A 310 -10.70 15.96 -6.52
N SER A 311 -9.56 15.28 -6.57
CA SER A 311 -8.57 15.43 -7.64
C SER A 311 -8.31 14.12 -8.37
N ALA A 312 -8.30 14.17 -9.70
CA ALA A 312 -7.90 13.05 -10.53
C ALA A 312 -6.48 13.20 -11.06
N PHE A 313 -5.72 12.12 -10.97
CA PHE A 313 -4.37 12.00 -11.49
C PHE A 313 -4.35 10.90 -12.53
N ASP A 314 -3.56 11.07 -13.59
CA ASP A 314 -3.22 10.00 -14.50
C ASP A 314 -2.55 8.86 -13.73
N LEU A 315 -3.10 7.65 -13.84
CA LEU A 315 -2.66 6.52 -13.01
C LEU A 315 -1.23 6.06 -13.38
N ALA A 316 -0.80 6.26 -14.64
CA ALA A 316 0.51 5.83 -15.12
C ALA A 316 1.64 6.79 -14.73
N THR A 317 1.34 8.10 -14.66
CA THR A 317 2.34 9.17 -14.54
C THR A 317 2.20 10.06 -13.32
N GLY A 318 1.04 10.05 -12.65
CA GLY A 318 0.73 10.96 -11.54
C GLY A 318 0.40 12.39 -11.99
N THR A 319 0.27 12.64 -13.29
CA THR A 319 -0.04 13.97 -13.83
C THR A 319 -1.46 14.37 -13.44
N PRO A 320 -1.70 15.55 -12.81
CA PRO A 320 -3.05 16.02 -12.53
C PRO A 320 -3.87 16.15 -13.81
N ARG A 321 -5.13 15.68 -13.78
CA ARG A 321 -6.06 15.78 -14.90
C ARG A 321 -7.15 16.80 -14.66
N TRP A 322 -7.81 16.72 -13.50
CA TRP A 322 -8.84 17.66 -13.08
C TRP A 322 -8.91 17.70 -11.56
N SER A 323 -9.51 18.76 -11.02
CA SER A 323 -9.74 18.92 -9.59
C SER A 323 -11.02 19.72 -9.35
N HIS A 324 -11.78 19.34 -8.33
CA HIS A 324 -12.97 20.02 -7.84
C HIS A 324 -12.85 20.21 -6.35
N ARG A 325 -13.64 21.15 -5.81
CA ARG A 325 -13.75 21.36 -4.38
C ARG A 325 -15.22 21.31 -3.97
N LEU A 326 -15.55 20.39 -3.08
CA LEU A 326 -16.84 20.30 -2.42
C LEU A 326 -16.88 21.28 -1.25
N SER A 327 -18.06 21.40 -0.63
CA SER A 327 -18.35 22.42 0.38
C SER A 327 -17.62 22.18 1.71
N ASP A 328 -17.32 20.92 2.02
CA ASP A 328 -16.58 20.51 3.22
C ASP A 328 -15.59 19.37 2.92
N SER A 329 -14.82 19.00 3.94
CA SER A 329 -13.97 17.83 4.01
C SER A 329 -14.66 16.55 3.53
N ILE A 330 -13.92 15.73 2.79
CA ILE A 330 -14.41 14.43 2.31
C ILE A 330 -13.77 13.34 3.17
N ARG A 331 -14.60 12.67 3.98
CA ARG A 331 -14.18 11.56 4.87
C ARG A 331 -14.86 10.23 4.56
N VAL A 332 -15.86 10.25 3.69
CA VAL A 332 -16.56 9.04 3.24
C VAL A 332 -15.81 8.47 2.05
N GLU A 333 -15.64 7.15 2.02
CA GLU A 333 -15.02 6.45 0.88
C GLU A 333 -15.74 6.82 -0.43
N LEU A 334 -14.96 7.12 -1.46
CA LEU A 334 -15.47 7.39 -2.80
C LEU A 334 -16.04 6.08 -3.38
N SER A 335 -17.05 6.20 -4.25
CA SER A 335 -17.49 5.07 -5.06
C SER A 335 -17.36 5.42 -6.53
N ALA A 336 -16.79 4.49 -7.30
CA ALA A 336 -16.56 4.66 -8.72
C ALA A 336 -17.13 3.48 -9.51
N SER A 337 -17.59 3.79 -10.71
CA SER A 337 -17.90 2.86 -11.77
C SER A 337 -16.88 3.06 -12.90
N ALA A 338 -17.09 2.44 -14.06
CA ALA A 338 -16.18 2.59 -15.19
C ALA A 338 -15.99 4.05 -15.65
N ASP A 339 -17.04 4.87 -15.55
CA ASP A 339 -17.10 6.22 -16.14
C ASP A 339 -17.69 7.30 -15.23
N ARG A 340 -18.05 6.96 -13.98
CA ARG A 340 -18.52 7.92 -12.95
C ARG A 340 -17.80 7.72 -11.64
N VAL A 341 -17.52 8.82 -10.94
CA VAL A 341 -17.12 8.83 -9.53
C VAL A 341 -18.12 9.66 -8.73
N VAL A 342 -18.47 9.16 -7.55
CA VAL A 342 -19.39 9.81 -6.62
C VAL A 342 -18.68 10.07 -5.30
N ALA A 343 -18.83 11.28 -4.79
CA ALA A 343 -18.28 11.74 -3.52
C ALA A 343 -19.40 12.37 -2.67
N VAL A 344 -19.26 12.26 -1.35
CA VAL A 344 -20.07 13.03 -0.39
C VAL A 344 -19.15 13.67 0.64
N ASP A 345 -19.35 14.97 0.89
CA ASP A 345 -18.62 15.67 1.94
C ASP A 345 -19.30 15.55 3.32
N GLN A 346 -18.68 16.12 4.35
CA GLN A 346 -19.22 16.09 5.72
C GLN A 346 -20.47 16.96 5.93
N GLN A 347 -20.79 17.89 5.03
CA GLN A 347 -22.05 18.64 5.08
C GLN A 347 -23.19 17.89 4.39
N GLY A 348 -22.87 16.85 3.62
CA GLY A 348 -23.83 16.01 2.93
C GLY A 348 -24.00 16.38 1.45
N GLN A 349 -23.14 17.22 0.89
CA GLN A 349 -23.13 17.47 -0.55
C GLN A 349 -22.68 16.21 -1.28
N LEU A 350 -23.63 15.51 -1.92
CA LEU A 350 -23.39 14.36 -2.78
C LEU A 350 -23.21 14.87 -4.22
N ALA A 351 -22.10 14.52 -4.86
CA ALA A 351 -21.79 14.97 -6.22
C ALA A 351 -21.25 13.83 -7.07
N CYS A 352 -21.58 13.85 -8.36
CA CYS A 352 -21.14 12.87 -9.34
C CYS A 352 -20.40 13.56 -10.49
N PHE A 353 -19.27 12.96 -10.89
CA PHE A 353 -18.39 13.47 -11.93
C PHE A 353 -18.11 12.36 -12.95
N ASP A 354 -17.95 12.73 -14.21
CA ASP A 354 -17.47 11.82 -15.25
C ASP A 354 -15.94 11.69 -15.26
N ALA A 355 -15.41 10.85 -16.15
CA ALA A 355 -13.96 10.63 -16.30
C ALA A 355 -13.15 11.90 -16.65
N ASN A 356 -13.77 12.89 -17.27
CA ASN A 356 -13.16 14.17 -17.62
C ASN A 356 -13.30 15.21 -16.51
N GLY A 357 -13.99 14.87 -15.42
CA GLY A 357 -14.27 15.76 -14.31
C GLY A 357 -15.46 16.69 -14.58
N VAL A 358 -16.33 16.41 -15.55
CA VAL A 358 -17.56 17.20 -15.69
C VAL A 358 -18.55 16.76 -14.62
N GLN A 359 -18.96 17.69 -13.75
CA GLN A 359 -20.00 17.44 -12.76
C GLN A 359 -21.32 17.17 -13.47
N GLN A 360 -21.88 15.98 -13.26
CA GLN A 360 -23.14 15.55 -13.87
C GLN A 360 -24.32 16.07 -13.06
N TRP A 361 -24.22 15.98 -11.74
CA TRP A 361 -25.25 16.41 -10.80
C TRP A 361 -24.65 16.61 -9.40
N SER A 362 -25.37 17.35 -8.56
CA SER A 362 -25.10 17.48 -7.12
C SER A 362 -26.41 17.66 -6.35
N VAL A 363 -26.51 17.01 -5.19
CA VAL A 363 -27.70 17.03 -4.32
C VAL A 363 -27.29 17.02 -2.85
N GLU A 364 -28.23 17.37 -1.97
CA GLU A 364 -28.07 17.29 -0.51
C GLU A 364 -28.52 15.90 0.00
N ALA A 365 -27.57 15.07 0.43
CA ALA A 365 -27.83 13.76 1.02
C ALA A 365 -27.81 13.77 2.57
N GLY A 366 -27.29 14.85 3.17
CA GLY A 366 -27.08 15.00 4.60
C GLY A 366 -25.94 14.12 5.14
N ASP A 367 -25.82 14.09 6.46
CA ASP A 367 -24.70 13.42 7.15
C ASP A 367 -24.66 11.91 6.85
N SER A 368 -23.50 11.45 6.38
CA SER A 368 -23.33 10.18 5.67
C SER A 368 -22.20 9.34 6.27
N LYS A 369 -22.45 8.03 6.43
CA LYS A 369 -21.48 7.05 6.94
C LYS A 369 -20.68 6.40 5.81
N SER A 370 -21.35 6.04 4.72
CA SER A 370 -20.78 5.32 3.58
C SER A 370 -21.68 5.50 2.36
N LEU A 371 -21.12 5.39 1.16
CA LEU A 371 -21.89 5.31 -0.08
C LEU A 371 -21.39 4.16 -0.95
N ILE A 372 -22.29 3.58 -1.76
CA ILE A 372 -21.94 2.56 -2.76
C ILE A 372 -22.68 2.83 -4.06
N ILE A 373 -22.09 2.45 -5.19
CA ILE A 373 -22.79 2.32 -6.47
C ILE A 373 -23.32 0.88 -6.57
N VAL A 374 -24.61 0.77 -6.88
CA VAL A 374 -25.33 -0.47 -7.14
C VAL A 374 -25.45 -0.63 -8.65
N PRO A 375 -24.78 -1.63 -9.25
CA PRO A 375 -24.88 -1.89 -10.68
C PRO A 375 -26.27 -2.44 -11.05
N GLY A 376 -26.62 -2.37 -12.33
CA GLY A 376 -27.89 -2.89 -12.85
C GLY A 376 -28.37 -2.08 -14.06
N ALA A 377 -29.57 -2.39 -14.56
CA ALA A 377 -30.17 -1.67 -15.68
C ALA A 377 -30.38 -0.18 -15.38
N ASN A 378 -30.65 0.16 -14.12
CA ASN A 378 -30.74 1.54 -13.62
C ASN A 378 -29.75 1.70 -12.45
N PRO A 379 -28.46 1.99 -12.73
CA PRO A 379 -27.45 2.13 -11.71
C PRO A 379 -27.84 3.18 -10.66
N THR A 380 -27.61 2.86 -9.40
CA THR A 380 -28.10 3.64 -8.27
C THR A 380 -26.98 3.91 -7.27
N VAL A 381 -26.95 5.08 -6.67
CA VAL A 381 -26.08 5.39 -5.53
C VAL A 381 -26.88 5.16 -4.26
N ALA A 382 -26.43 4.28 -3.37
CA ALA A 382 -27.01 4.10 -2.04
C ALA A 382 -26.13 4.78 -0.98
N VAL A 383 -26.68 5.73 -0.24
CA VAL A 383 -26.00 6.51 0.80
C VAL A 383 -26.54 6.11 2.17
N LEU A 384 -25.67 5.54 3.01
CA LEU A 384 -25.98 5.17 4.39
C LEU A 384 -25.83 6.40 5.29
N ALA A 385 -26.88 6.75 6.03
CA ALA A 385 -26.83 7.88 6.95
C ALA A 385 -25.86 7.62 8.13
N ALA A 386 -25.24 8.67 8.68
CA ALA A 386 -24.25 8.58 9.76
C ALA A 386 -24.68 7.73 10.97
N GLY A 387 -25.96 7.82 11.37
CA GLY A 387 -26.53 7.03 12.46
C GLY A 387 -26.72 5.54 12.17
N GLY A 388 -26.67 5.14 10.89
CA GLY A 388 -26.86 3.76 10.43
C GLY A 388 -28.30 3.25 10.50
N SER A 389 -29.31 4.10 10.73
CA SER A 389 -30.71 3.67 10.83
C SER A 389 -31.43 3.59 9.48
N LYS A 390 -30.89 4.25 8.46
CA LYS A 390 -31.47 4.29 7.11
C LYS A 390 -30.39 4.46 6.05
N PHE A 391 -30.71 4.05 4.82
CA PHE A 391 -30.02 4.54 3.63
C PHE A 391 -31.02 5.14 2.65
N VAL A 392 -30.54 6.03 1.80
CA VAL A 392 -31.30 6.69 0.73
C VAL A 392 -30.66 6.32 -0.60
N THR A 393 -31.48 6.10 -1.62
CA THR A 393 -31.00 5.79 -2.96
C THR A 393 -31.22 6.95 -3.93
N TYR A 394 -30.26 7.14 -4.84
CA TYR A 394 -30.27 8.18 -5.86
C TYR A 394 -29.94 7.57 -7.21
N SER A 395 -30.56 8.06 -8.28
CA SER A 395 -30.19 7.71 -9.64
C SER A 395 -28.75 8.13 -9.93
N LEU A 396 -27.91 7.20 -10.40
CA LEU A 396 -26.54 7.54 -10.80
C LEU A 396 -26.52 8.50 -12.00
N THR A 397 -27.56 8.48 -12.83
CA THR A 397 -27.64 9.25 -14.07
C THR A 397 -27.85 10.75 -13.82
N ASP A 398 -28.74 11.11 -12.90
CA ASP A 398 -29.20 12.49 -12.72
C ASP A 398 -29.30 12.93 -11.24
N GLY A 399 -28.95 12.06 -10.29
CA GLY A 399 -28.94 12.38 -8.87
C GLY A 399 -30.33 12.45 -8.22
N GLN A 400 -31.41 12.15 -8.95
CA GLN A 400 -32.76 12.16 -8.37
C GLN A 400 -32.87 11.10 -7.28
N GLN A 401 -33.41 11.50 -6.13
CA GLN A 401 -33.71 10.56 -5.04
C GLN A 401 -34.79 9.57 -5.49
N ILE A 402 -34.51 8.28 -5.39
CA ILE A 402 -35.39 7.20 -5.82
C ILE A 402 -36.21 6.65 -4.65
N SER A 403 -35.53 6.14 -3.63
CA SER A 403 -36.18 5.49 -2.49
C SER A 403 -35.38 5.67 -1.20
N HIS A 404 -35.90 5.13 -0.11
CA HIS A 404 -35.18 5.02 1.14
C HIS A 404 -35.59 3.75 1.88
N PHE A 405 -34.68 3.22 2.68
CA PHE A 405 -34.94 2.06 3.53
C PHE A 405 -34.56 2.39 4.97
N ARG A 406 -35.45 2.04 5.91
CA ARG A 406 -35.22 2.16 7.35
C ARG A 406 -35.12 0.78 7.96
N ASN A 407 -34.11 0.59 8.79
CA ASN A 407 -33.97 -0.61 9.60
C ASN A 407 -34.15 -0.28 11.08
N ALA A 408 -34.82 -1.16 11.83
CA ALA A 408 -34.96 -1.00 13.27
C ALA A 408 -33.60 -1.05 14.00
N GLY A 409 -32.69 -1.90 13.51
CA GLY A 409 -31.32 -1.99 14.00
C GLY A 409 -30.34 -1.11 13.21
N ARG A 410 -29.15 -0.92 13.77
CA ARG A 410 -28.05 -0.22 13.09
C ARG A 410 -27.52 -1.05 11.92
N ILE A 411 -27.50 -0.45 10.75
CA ILE A 411 -26.82 -0.92 9.55
C ILE A 411 -25.33 -0.58 9.69
N GLU A 412 -24.50 -1.60 9.62
CA GLU A 412 -23.06 -1.48 9.72
C GLU A 412 -22.40 -1.14 8.39
N SER A 413 -22.86 -1.75 7.29
CA SER A 413 -22.42 -1.41 5.94
C SER A 413 -23.49 -1.75 4.91
N LEU A 414 -23.29 -1.24 3.69
CA LEU A 414 -24.03 -1.63 2.51
C LEU A 414 -23.14 -2.49 1.61
N ILE A 415 -23.73 -3.44 0.89
CA ILE A 415 -23.09 -4.27 -0.13
C ILE A 415 -23.95 -4.17 -1.39
N GLY A 416 -23.34 -3.80 -2.51
CA GLY A 416 -24.03 -3.67 -3.79
C GLY A 416 -23.94 -4.95 -4.61
N LEU A 417 -25.09 -5.49 -5.00
CA LEU A 417 -25.24 -6.56 -5.98
C LEU A 417 -25.94 -6.00 -7.22
N ASP A 418 -26.06 -6.79 -8.29
CA ASP A 418 -26.78 -6.40 -9.51
C ASP A 418 -28.27 -6.19 -9.19
N GLY A 419 -28.69 -4.93 -9.12
CA GLY A 419 -30.06 -4.52 -8.82
C GLY A 419 -30.50 -4.72 -7.37
N LEU A 420 -29.58 -4.90 -6.42
CA LEU A 420 -29.93 -5.14 -5.01
C LEU A 420 -28.94 -4.46 -4.06
N VAL A 421 -29.47 -3.79 -3.03
CA VAL A 421 -28.68 -3.32 -1.89
C VAL A 421 -28.83 -4.33 -0.75
N VAL A 422 -27.72 -4.87 -0.25
CA VAL A 422 -27.73 -5.68 0.97
C VAL A 422 -27.28 -4.82 2.15
N ALA A 423 -28.18 -4.57 3.09
CA ALA A 423 -27.88 -3.90 4.35
C ALA A 423 -27.39 -4.91 5.38
N ARG A 424 -26.12 -4.80 5.81
CA ARG A 424 -25.53 -5.67 6.83
C ARG A 424 -25.69 -5.04 8.20
N THR A 425 -26.26 -5.77 9.14
CA THR A 425 -26.26 -5.45 10.57
C THR A 425 -25.32 -6.41 11.30
N VAL A 426 -25.17 -6.26 12.62
CA VAL A 426 -24.33 -7.17 13.41
C VAL A 426 -24.82 -8.62 13.34
N THR A 427 -26.13 -8.89 13.29
CA THR A 427 -26.70 -10.25 13.39
C THR A 427 -27.69 -10.61 12.28
N ALA A 428 -27.77 -9.79 11.24
CA ALA A 428 -28.65 -10.03 10.11
C ALA A 428 -28.17 -9.31 8.86
N VAL A 429 -28.58 -9.82 7.71
CA VAL A 429 -28.51 -9.13 6.42
C VAL A 429 -29.91 -8.99 5.83
N VAL A 430 -30.17 -7.85 5.21
CA VAL A 430 -31.46 -7.54 4.57
C VAL A 430 -31.21 -7.18 3.12
N GLY A 431 -31.82 -7.92 2.19
CA GLY A 431 -31.83 -7.58 0.77
C GLY A 431 -32.93 -6.58 0.49
N VAL A 432 -32.58 -5.45 -0.13
CA VAL A 432 -33.48 -4.33 -0.39
C VAL A 432 -33.43 -3.98 -1.86
N ASP A 433 -34.61 -3.85 -2.46
CA ASP A 433 -34.75 -3.32 -3.81
C ASP A 433 -34.43 -1.81 -3.80
N PRO A 434 -33.38 -1.36 -4.51
CA PRO A 434 -32.98 0.05 -4.53
C PRO A 434 -34.04 0.98 -5.14
N SER A 435 -34.92 0.45 -6.00
CA SER A 435 -35.92 1.24 -6.73
C SER A 435 -37.15 1.57 -5.88
N SER A 436 -37.58 0.65 -5.03
CA SER A 436 -38.76 0.82 -4.17
C SER A 436 -38.41 1.06 -2.70
N GLY A 437 -37.21 0.69 -2.26
CA GLY A 437 -36.83 0.65 -0.85
C GLY A 437 -37.45 -0.52 -0.09
N ALA A 438 -38.12 -1.45 -0.77
CA ALA A 438 -38.75 -2.60 -0.14
C ALA A 438 -37.72 -3.64 0.28
N ALA A 439 -37.84 -4.14 1.52
CA ALA A 439 -37.11 -5.32 1.94
C ALA A 439 -37.67 -6.56 1.20
N LEU A 440 -36.84 -7.18 0.38
CA LEU A 440 -37.18 -8.40 -0.35
C LEU A 440 -37.01 -9.64 0.51
N TRP A 441 -35.98 -9.64 1.35
CA TRP A 441 -35.69 -10.74 2.26
C TRP A 441 -34.88 -10.27 3.47
N THR A 442 -34.94 -11.05 4.55
CA THR A 442 -34.09 -10.87 5.73
C THR A 442 -33.55 -12.23 6.15
N ARG A 443 -32.25 -12.30 6.41
CA ARG A 443 -31.59 -13.50 6.96
C ARG A 443 -30.96 -13.15 8.30
N GLN A 444 -31.35 -13.89 9.32
CA GLN A 444 -30.66 -13.88 10.61
C GLN A 444 -29.36 -14.67 10.50
N THR A 445 -28.31 -14.18 11.14
CA THR A 445 -26.98 -14.78 11.13
C THR A 445 -26.39 -14.77 12.53
N ALA A 446 -25.32 -15.55 12.73
CA ALA A 446 -24.38 -15.25 13.80
C ALA A 446 -23.79 -13.84 13.60
N ARG A 447 -23.01 -13.37 14.58
CA ARG A 447 -22.31 -12.08 14.48
C ARG A 447 -21.52 -11.99 13.17
N THR A 448 -21.77 -10.96 12.38
CA THR A 448 -21.02 -10.66 11.15
C THR A 448 -20.02 -9.54 11.41
N ASN A 449 -18.80 -9.72 10.90
CA ASN A 449 -17.69 -8.78 11.06
C ASN A 449 -17.44 -7.98 9.79
N ALA A 450 -17.61 -8.61 8.63
CA ALA A 450 -17.49 -7.98 7.33
C ALA A 450 -18.37 -8.68 6.29
N GLY A 451 -18.58 -8.03 5.15
CA GLY A 451 -19.20 -8.64 3.99
C GLY A 451 -18.81 -7.91 2.72
N ILE A 452 -18.73 -8.63 1.63
CA ILE A 452 -18.37 -8.14 0.29
C ILE A 452 -19.19 -8.91 -0.75
N GLY A 453 -19.50 -8.29 -1.88
CA GLY A 453 -20.35 -8.90 -2.90
C GLY A 453 -20.24 -8.20 -4.24
N GLY A 454 -20.83 -8.83 -5.24
CA GLY A 454 -20.98 -8.33 -6.60
C GLY A 454 -21.70 -9.36 -7.46
N GLY A 455 -22.14 -8.96 -8.65
CA GLY A 455 -23.04 -9.78 -9.44
C GLY A 455 -24.27 -10.17 -8.61
N SER A 456 -24.59 -11.47 -8.57
CA SER A 456 -25.69 -12.03 -7.78
C SER A 456 -25.23 -12.78 -6.51
N ARG A 457 -24.05 -12.47 -5.97
CA ARG A 457 -23.46 -13.22 -4.84
C ARG A 457 -22.83 -12.31 -3.80
N LEU A 458 -22.89 -12.72 -2.53
CA LEU A 458 -22.15 -12.07 -1.45
C LEU A 458 -21.51 -13.08 -0.51
N ILE A 459 -20.38 -12.70 0.09
CA ILE A 459 -19.73 -13.43 1.17
C ILE A 459 -19.81 -12.62 2.45
N LEU A 460 -20.23 -13.27 3.53
CA LEU A 460 -20.22 -12.74 4.89
C LEU A 460 -19.15 -13.44 5.71
N ALA A 461 -18.38 -12.67 6.47
CA ALA A 461 -17.45 -13.19 7.45
C ALA A 461 -18.05 -13.11 8.86
N THR A 462 -18.16 -14.25 9.53
CA THR A 462 -18.53 -14.34 10.95
C THR A 462 -17.28 -14.52 11.82
N ASP A 463 -17.47 -14.88 13.09
CA ASP A 463 -16.36 -15.20 14.00
C ASP A 463 -15.62 -16.51 13.65
N ASP A 464 -16.29 -17.44 12.97
CA ASP A 464 -15.81 -18.82 12.78
C ASP A 464 -15.95 -19.34 11.34
N ARG A 465 -16.55 -18.57 10.43
CA ARG A 465 -16.77 -19.02 9.05
C ARG A 465 -16.95 -17.88 8.06
N LEU A 466 -16.81 -18.23 6.78
CA LEU A 466 -17.30 -17.46 5.64
C LEU A 466 -18.57 -18.12 5.13
N ILE A 467 -19.58 -17.31 4.80
CA ILE A 467 -20.87 -17.77 4.27
C ILE A 467 -21.10 -17.10 2.92
N LEU A 468 -21.11 -17.89 1.85
CA LEU A 468 -21.53 -17.45 0.52
C LEU A 468 -23.04 -17.55 0.40
N LEU A 469 -23.68 -16.44 0.01
CA LEU A 469 -25.11 -16.34 -0.21
C LEU A 469 -25.42 -15.97 -1.67
N ASP A 470 -26.57 -16.41 -2.15
CA ASP A 470 -27.17 -15.93 -3.40
C ASP A 470 -27.89 -14.57 -3.24
N GLU A 471 -28.44 -14.05 -4.33
CA GLU A 471 -29.17 -12.78 -4.36
C GLU A 471 -30.50 -12.81 -3.57
N ARG A 472 -30.93 -13.99 -3.12
CA ARG A 472 -32.13 -14.22 -2.30
C ARG A 472 -31.79 -14.48 -0.83
N GLY A 473 -30.52 -14.34 -0.45
CA GLY A 473 -30.04 -14.58 0.91
C GLY A 473 -30.00 -16.06 1.31
N GLN A 474 -30.02 -16.99 0.34
CA GLN A 474 -29.87 -18.42 0.60
C GLN A 474 -28.40 -18.83 0.61
N PRO A 475 -27.98 -19.69 1.55
CA PRO A 475 -26.60 -20.14 1.63
C PRO A 475 -26.30 -21.11 0.49
N LEU A 476 -25.20 -20.84 -0.21
CA LEU A 476 -24.68 -21.70 -1.26
C LEU A 476 -23.52 -22.54 -0.75
N LYS A 477 -22.66 -21.94 0.09
CA LYS A 477 -21.46 -22.59 0.61
C LYS A 477 -20.97 -21.92 1.89
N GLU A 478 -20.33 -22.70 2.76
CA GLU A 478 -19.65 -22.20 3.94
C GLU A 478 -18.21 -22.72 4.01
N TRP A 479 -17.30 -21.92 4.55
CA TRP A 479 -15.92 -22.32 4.84
C TRP A 479 -15.60 -22.00 6.30
N LEU A 480 -15.05 -22.96 7.01
CA LEU A 480 -14.61 -22.75 8.39
C LEU A 480 -13.37 -21.86 8.42
N LEU A 481 -13.38 -20.87 9.31
CA LEU A 481 -12.21 -20.12 9.73
C LEU A 481 -11.78 -20.73 11.07
N GLU A 482 -10.56 -21.25 11.14
CA GLU A 482 -9.98 -21.68 12.42
C GLU A 482 -10.20 -20.60 13.48
N SER A 483 -10.80 -20.97 14.63
CA SER A 483 -11.40 -20.05 15.59
C SER A 483 -10.56 -18.81 15.85
N VAL A 484 -10.84 -17.74 15.11
CA VAL A 484 -10.20 -16.47 15.37
C VAL A 484 -11.08 -15.85 16.44
N LYS A 485 -10.61 -15.82 17.69
CA LYS A 485 -11.23 -14.91 18.67
C LYS A 485 -10.98 -13.49 18.16
N LEU A 486 -11.89 -12.98 17.33
CA LEU A 486 -11.72 -11.71 16.63
C LEU A 486 -11.72 -10.52 17.59
N GLY A 487 -12.20 -10.69 18.83
CA GLY A 487 -12.22 -9.61 19.83
C GLY A 487 -12.85 -8.34 19.25
N ASN A 488 -12.25 -7.18 19.51
CA ASN A 488 -12.59 -5.90 18.88
C ASN A 488 -11.69 -5.56 17.67
N GLN A 489 -11.05 -6.54 17.04
CA GLN A 489 -10.08 -6.29 15.97
C GLN A 489 -10.75 -6.37 14.59
N SER A 490 -10.29 -5.51 13.66
CA SER A 490 -10.86 -5.40 12.31
C SER A 490 -10.55 -6.63 11.45
N LEU A 491 -11.59 -7.16 10.81
CA LEU A 491 -11.50 -8.13 9.73
C LEU A 491 -11.75 -7.42 8.41
N PHE A 492 -10.89 -7.63 7.42
CA PHE A 492 -11.05 -7.05 6.09
C PHE A 492 -11.30 -8.14 5.05
N LEU A 493 -12.17 -7.83 4.09
CA LEU A 493 -12.41 -8.63 2.91
C LEU A 493 -12.06 -7.79 1.69
N SER A 494 -11.21 -8.35 0.81
CA SER A 494 -10.81 -7.71 -0.44
C SER A 494 -10.85 -8.73 -1.57
N THR A 495 -11.12 -8.28 -2.78
CA THR A 495 -11.18 -9.15 -3.96
C THR A 495 -10.32 -8.60 -5.09
N SER A 496 -9.73 -9.49 -5.89
CA SER A 496 -8.98 -9.15 -7.11
C SER A 496 -8.91 -10.39 -7.99
N ALA A 497 -9.16 -10.27 -9.30
CA ALA A 497 -8.90 -11.30 -10.33
C ALA A 497 -8.92 -12.77 -9.84
N GLY A 498 -10.12 -13.33 -9.61
CA GLY A 498 -10.31 -14.72 -9.17
C GLY A 498 -9.85 -15.05 -7.75
N ARG A 499 -9.49 -14.04 -6.95
CA ARG A 499 -9.03 -14.18 -5.56
C ARG A 499 -9.87 -13.37 -4.59
N LEU A 500 -10.00 -13.92 -3.38
CA LEU A 500 -10.60 -13.26 -2.23
C LEU A 500 -9.65 -13.35 -1.04
N LEU A 501 -9.34 -12.23 -0.41
CA LEU A 501 -8.52 -12.14 0.78
C LEU A 501 -9.41 -11.94 2.00
N VAL A 502 -9.17 -12.74 3.02
CA VAL A 502 -9.66 -12.49 4.39
C VAL A 502 -8.46 -12.13 5.24
N TRP A 503 -8.38 -10.87 5.65
CA TRP A 503 -7.37 -10.43 6.59
C TRP A 503 -7.93 -10.45 7.99
N ALA A 504 -7.48 -11.40 8.80
CA ALA A 504 -7.79 -11.49 10.23
C ALA A 504 -6.53 -11.19 11.06
N PRO A 505 -6.67 -10.89 12.36
CA PRO A 505 -5.55 -10.38 13.14
C PRO A 505 -4.35 -11.31 13.26
N ARG A 506 -4.56 -12.64 13.27
CA ARG A 506 -3.51 -13.66 13.38
C ARG A 506 -3.39 -14.59 12.17
N LYS A 507 -4.31 -14.48 11.22
CA LYS A 507 -4.34 -15.32 10.03
C LYS A 507 -4.82 -14.53 8.83
N VAL A 508 -4.25 -14.86 7.69
CA VAL A 508 -4.71 -14.40 6.39
C VAL A 508 -5.23 -15.62 5.64
N TYR A 509 -6.43 -15.56 5.08
CA TYR A 509 -6.96 -16.62 4.22
C TYR A 509 -7.00 -16.12 2.79
N LEU A 510 -6.25 -16.78 1.90
CA LEU A 510 -6.30 -16.50 0.47
C LEU A 510 -7.20 -17.53 -0.20
N GLY A 511 -8.36 -17.07 -0.67
CA GLY A 511 -9.28 -17.81 -1.51
C GLY A 511 -8.89 -17.67 -2.97
N VAL A 512 -8.75 -18.78 -3.68
CA VAL A 512 -8.51 -18.81 -5.14
C VAL A 512 -9.60 -19.65 -5.80
N THR A 513 -10.20 -19.13 -6.87
CA THR A 513 -11.15 -19.87 -7.70
C THR A 513 -10.40 -20.94 -8.48
N LYS A 514 -10.75 -22.22 -8.30
CA LYS A 514 -10.15 -23.34 -9.04
C LYS A 514 -11.12 -24.00 -10.00
#